data_AF-A0A9Q3B9G1-F1
#
_entry.id   AF-A0A9Q3B9G1-F1
#
_cell.length_a   1.000
_cell.length_b   1.000
_cell.length_c   1.000
_cell.angle_alpha   90.00
_cell.angle_beta   90.00
_cell.angle_gamma   90.00
#
_symmetry.space_group_name_H-M   'P 1'
#
loop_
_entity.id
_entity.type
_entity.pdbx_description
1 polymer ?
#
loop_
_entity_poly.entity_id
_entity_poly.type
_entity_poly.pdbx_seq_one_letter_code
_entity_poly.pdbx_strand_id
1 'polypeptide(L)'
;MYAPTASLMSLHLVLATVVSKPWLVAPFDVSGTYLYSPVNDNFLVEPPIAFMPELRGKALCLKKALYGMQQAGRCWWKLLTGILSRLGFVATEVDQFLYVLQSEMAFMAIWIHIVDFVVTSNSPEAVSNFRNALYAELGIKWSDVM
;
A
#
# COMPACT_ATOMS: atom_id res chain seq x y z
N MET A 1 -13.05 0.44 -10.24
CA MET A 1 -12.57 0.27 -8.84
C MET A 1 -11.29 1.06 -8.70
N TYR A 2 -11.24 1.93 -7.70
CA TYR A 2 -10.31 3.07 -7.57
C TYR A 2 -9.06 2.71 -6.74
N ALA A 3 -8.18 3.68 -6.49
CA ALA A 3 -7.08 3.57 -5.53
C ALA A 3 -7.61 3.15 -4.14
N PRO A 4 -6.79 2.51 -3.28
CA PRO A 4 -7.22 2.23 -1.92
C PRO A 4 -7.48 3.55 -1.21
N THR A 5 -8.64 3.73 -0.59
CA THR A 5 -9.04 5.00 0.01
C THR A 5 -9.92 4.70 1.20
N ALA A 6 -9.29 4.31 2.31
CA ALA A 6 -10.00 4.10 3.56
C ALA A 6 -10.68 5.41 4.00
N SER A 7 -11.85 5.26 4.61
CA SER A 7 -12.66 6.39 5.07
C SER A 7 -12.03 7.08 6.27
N LEU A 8 -12.33 8.38 6.45
CA LEU A 8 -11.96 9.09 7.68
C LEU A 8 -12.65 8.52 8.92
N MET A 9 -13.84 7.92 8.76
CA MET A 9 -14.55 7.27 9.86
C MET A 9 -13.77 6.05 10.38
N SER A 10 -13.21 5.22 9.49
CA SER A 10 -12.38 4.09 9.90
C SER A 10 -11.07 4.56 10.54
N LEU A 11 -10.49 5.68 10.08
CA LEU A 11 -9.33 6.30 10.73
C LEU A 11 -9.67 6.74 12.16
N HIS A 12 -10.78 7.45 12.36
CA HIS A 12 -11.23 7.86 13.69
C HIS A 12 -11.47 6.67 14.61
N LEU A 13 -12.03 5.58 14.09
CA LEU A 13 -12.22 4.35 14.85
C LEU A 13 -10.87 3.75 15.29
N VAL A 14 -9.92 3.64 14.37
CA VAL A 14 -8.56 3.18 14.68
C VAL A 14 -7.91 4.07 15.75
N LEU A 15 -7.94 5.39 15.60
CA LEU A 15 -7.37 6.31 16.58
C LEU A 15 -8.09 6.25 17.94
N ALA A 16 -9.41 6.13 17.96
CA ALA A 16 -10.18 5.97 19.19
C ALA A 16 -9.80 4.68 19.95
N THR A 17 -9.51 3.59 19.24
CA THR A 17 -9.04 2.34 19.87
C THR A 17 -7.67 2.50 20.53
N VAL A 18 -6.77 3.27 19.92
CA VAL A 18 -5.45 3.61 20.46
C VAL A 18 -5.54 4.51 21.68
N VAL A 19 -6.47 5.46 21.69
CA VAL A 19 -6.67 6.30 22.89
C VAL A 19 -7.21 5.45 24.04
N SER A 20 -8.04 4.46 23.73
CA SER A 20 -8.68 3.59 24.73
C SER A 20 -7.78 2.45 25.22
N LYS A 21 -6.77 2.06 24.43
CA LYS A 21 -5.87 0.93 24.72
C LYS A 21 -4.43 1.35 24.40
N PRO A 22 -3.42 1.05 25.24
CA PRO A 22 -2.04 1.51 25.06
C PRO A 22 -1.34 0.81 23.87
N TRP A 23 -1.85 1.02 22.67
CA TRP A 23 -1.37 0.44 21.43
C TRP A 23 -0.41 1.42 20.74
N LEU A 24 0.58 0.87 20.06
CA LEU A 24 1.48 1.65 19.21
C LEU A 24 0.70 2.19 18.00
N VAL A 25 1.05 3.39 17.55
CA VAL A 25 0.64 3.93 16.25
C VAL A 25 1.90 4.25 15.45
N ALA A 26 1.97 3.76 14.22
CA ALA A 26 3.07 4.01 13.30
C ALA A 26 2.50 4.37 11.92
N PRO A 27 2.46 5.68 11.56
CA PRO A 27 2.19 6.09 10.20
C PRO A 27 3.41 5.82 9.31
N PHE A 28 3.18 5.50 8.04
CA PHE A 28 4.23 5.46 7.03
C PHE A 28 3.66 5.64 5.61
N ASP A 29 4.51 6.01 4.67
CA ASP A 29 4.19 6.06 3.25
C ASP A 29 5.05 5.06 2.46
N VAL A 30 4.55 4.64 1.30
CA VAL A 30 5.34 3.86 0.35
C VAL A 30 5.69 4.76 -0.84
N SER A 31 6.97 5.02 -1.03
CA SER A 31 7.45 5.73 -2.22
C SER A 31 7.40 4.82 -3.46
N GLY A 32 7.00 5.37 -4.62
CA GLY A 32 7.05 4.63 -5.89
C GLY A 32 6.06 3.46 -6.03
N THR A 33 5.00 3.39 -5.22
CA THR A 33 3.98 2.30 -5.21
C THR A 33 3.54 1.80 -6.58
N TYR A 34 3.21 2.72 -7.50
CA TYR A 34 2.74 2.35 -8.84
C TYR A 34 3.82 1.61 -9.64
N LEU A 35 5.08 1.98 -9.47
CA LEU A 35 6.23 1.35 -10.14
C LEU A 35 6.54 -0.06 -9.62
N TYR A 36 5.85 -0.54 -8.58
CA TYR A 36 5.88 -1.93 -8.14
C TYR A 36 4.71 -2.75 -8.68
N SER A 37 3.64 -2.07 -9.10
CA SER A 37 2.37 -2.69 -9.42
C SER A 37 2.37 -3.24 -10.84
N PRO A 38 2.29 -4.57 -11.05
CA PRO A 38 2.24 -5.13 -12.39
C PRO A 38 0.97 -4.69 -13.11
N VAL A 39 1.08 -4.56 -14.43
CA VAL A 39 -0.04 -4.25 -15.30
C VAL A 39 -0.25 -5.46 -16.21
N ASN A 40 -1.45 -6.02 -16.19
CA ASN A 40 -1.76 -7.26 -16.92
C ASN A 40 -2.17 -6.99 -18.38
N ASP A 41 -2.57 -5.76 -18.71
CA ASP A 41 -2.98 -5.39 -20.06
C ASP A 41 -1.81 -4.76 -20.82
N ASN A 42 -1.79 -4.90 -22.14
CA ASN A 42 -0.78 -4.28 -23.02
C ASN A 42 -1.03 -2.77 -23.13
N PHE A 43 -0.71 -2.03 -22.07
CA PHE A 43 -0.77 -0.57 -22.10
C PHE A 43 0.42 -0.03 -22.88
N LEU A 44 0.11 0.53 -24.05
CA LEU A 44 1.06 1.24 -24.88
C LEU A 44 1.06 2.71 -24.51
N VAL A 45 2.24 3.28 -24.32
CA VAL A 45 2.44 4.71 -24.10
C VAL A 45 3.41 5.28 -25.12
N GLU A 46 3.21 6.56 -25.46
CA GLU A 46 4.16 7.28 -26.28
C GLU A 46 5.47 7.46 -25.50
N PRO A 47 6.63 7.14 -26.10
CA PRO A 47 7.91 7.42 -25.47
C PRO A 47 8.08 8.93 -25.31
N PRO A 48 8.77 9.41 -24.27
CA PRO A 48 9.03 10.83 -24.10
C PRO A 48 10.08 11.29 -25.13
N ILE A 49 9.64 11.63 -26.35
CA ILE A 49 10.49 11.88 -27.53
C ILE A 49 11.55 12.97 -27.26
N ALA A 50 11.26 13.94 -26.39
CA ALA A 50 12.22 14.98 -26.00
C ALA A 50 13.50 14.42 -25.35
N PHE A 51 13.39 13.25 -24.69
CA PHE A 51 14.50 12.57 -24.02
C PHE A 51 14.97 11.32 -24.77
N MET A 52 14.11 10.75 -25.64
CA MET A 52 14.37 9.53 -26.42
C MET A 52 13.96 9.72 -27.89
N PRO A 53 14.64 10.62 -28.63
CA PRO A 53 14.28 10.94 -30.02
C PRO A 53 14.38 9.72 -30.96
N GLU A 54 15.21 8.73 -30.64
CA GLU A 54 15.38 7.47 -31.36
C GLU A 54 14.16 6.54 -31.31
N LEU A 55 13.20 6.83 -30.41
CA LEU A 55 11.95 6.10 -30.28
C LEU A 55 10.78 6.76 -31.01
N ARG A 56 11.03 7.83 -31.79
CA ARG A 56 9.99 8.48 -32.60
C ARG A 56 9.28 7.47 -33.50
N GLY A 57 7.94 7.48 -33.46
CA GLY A 57 7.10 6.55 -34.21
C GLY A 57 7.00 5.13 -33.60
N LYS A 58 7.56 4.90 -32.41
CA LYS A 58 7.40 3.67 -31.64
C LYS A 58 6.46 3.89 -30.45
N ALA A 59 5.99 2.80 -29.87
CA ALA A 59 5.26 2.79 -28.61
C ALA A 59 5.99 1.92 -27.58
N LEU A 60 5.88 2.28 -26.31
CA LEU A 60 6.42 1.51 -25.19
C LEU A 60 5.31 0.70 -24.53
N CYS A 61 5.53 -0.60 -24.33
CA CYS A 61 4.62 -1.43 -23.54
C CYS A 61 4.99 -1.36 -22.05
N LEU A 62 4.06 -0.90 -21.22
CA LEU A 62 4.26 -0.81 -19.78
C LEU A 62 4.09 -2.18 -19.13
N LYS A 63 5.13 -2.60 -18.39
CA LYS A 63 5.09 -3.81 -17.56
C LYS A 63 4.54 -3.55 -16.15
N LYS A 64 4.58 -2.29 -15.72
CA LYS A 64 4.18 -1.84 -14.39
C LYS A 64 3.43 -0.52 -14.49
N ALA A 65 2.64 -0.21 -13.47
CA ALA A 65 1.79 0.97 -13.49
C ALA A 65 2.64 2.24 -13.41
N LEU A 66 2.24 3.23 -14.18
CA LEU A 66 2.83 4.57 -14.17
C LEU A 66 1.89 5.52 -13.43
N TYR A 67 2.46 6.53 -12.77
CA TYR A 67 1.68 7.63 -12.22
C TYR A 67 0.84 8.30 -13.33
N GLY A 68 -0.40 8.67 -13.02
CA GLY A 68 -1.33 9.26 -13.99
C GLY A 68 -2.09 8.26 -14.86
N MET A 69 -1.76 6.96 -14.82
CA MET A 69 -2.64 5.96 -15.43
C MET A 69 -3.91 5.82 -14.60
N GLN A 70 -5.07 5.80 -15.27
CA GLN A 70 -6.36 5.60 -14.60
C GLN A 70 -6.43 4.29 -13.79
N GLN A 71 -5.67 3.27 -14.19
CA GLN A 71 -5.63 1.97 -13.51
C GLN A 71 -4.53 1.86 -12.43
N ALA A 72 -3.66 2.87 -12.26
CA ALA A 72 -2.50 2.77 -11.36
C ALA A 72 -2.91 2.44 -9.92
N GLY A 73 -3.93 3.15 -9.40
CA GLY A 73 -4.50 2.89 -8.08
C GLY A 73 -5.04 1.47 -7.92
N ARG A 74 -5.66 0.92 -8.96
CA ARG A 74 -6.20 -0.44 -8.94
C ARG A 74 -5.11 -1.50 -8.96
N CYS A 75 -4.08 -1.32 -9.79
CA CYS A 75 -2.93 -2.22 -9.83
C CYS A 75 -2.21 -2.24 -8.47
N TRP A 76 -2.05 -1.06 -7.86
CA TRP A 76 -1.49 -0.94 -6.52
C TRP A 76 -2.33 -1.66 -5.47
N TRP A 77 -3.64 -1.41 -5.44
CA TRP A 77 -4.52 -2.09 -4.50
C TRP A 77 -4.50 -3.61 -4.64
N LYS A 78 -4.48 -4.14 -5.89
CA LYS A 78 -4.37 -5.58 -6.14
C LYS A 78 -3.08 -6.18 -5.62
N LEU A 79 -1.95 -5.52 -5.89
CA LEU A 79 -0.64 -5.95 -5.39
C LEU A 79 -0.65 -5.98 -3.86
N LEU A 80 -1.08 -4.88 -3.26
CA LEU A 80 -1.10 -4.69 -1.82
C LEU A 80 -2.01 -5.69 -1.11
N THR A 81 -3.23 -5.90 -1.62
CA THR A 81 -4.18 -6.89 -1.07
C THR A 81 -3.58 -8.30 -1.14
N GLY A 82 -2.88 -8.63 -2.24
CA GLY A 82 -2.19 -9.90 -2.37
C GLY A 82 -1.07 -10.08 -1.34
N ILE A 83 -0.27 -9.03 -1.08
CA ILE A 83 0.79 -9.05 -0.06
C ILE A 83 0.17 -9.22 1.33
N LEU A 84 -0.79 -8.36 1.69
CA LEU A 84 -1.45 -8.38 3.00
C LEU A 84 -2.13 -9.72 3.28
N SER A 85 -2.80 -10.30 2.28
CA SER A 85 -3.41 -11.63 2.40
C SER A 85 -2.37 -12.73 2.64
N ARG A 86 -1.21 -12.70 1.96
CA ARG A 86 -0.11 -13.65 2.23
C ARG A 86 0.48 -13.48 3.63
N LEU A 87 0.47 -12.26 4.15
CA LEU A 87 0.89 -11.94 5.52
C LEU A 87 -0.19 -12.26 6.57
N GLY A 88 -1.33 -12.82 6.16
CA GLY A 88 -2.41 -13.26 7.05
C GLY A 88 -3.42 -12.17 7.43
N PHE A 89 -3.34 -10.98 6.83
CA PHE A 89 -4.30 -9.91 7.09
C PHE A 89 -5.62 -10.16 6.36
N VAL A 90 -6.71 -9.74 7.01
CA VAL A 90 -8.05 -9.80 6.48
C VAL A 90 -8.65 -8.39 6.45
N ALA A 91 -9.28 -8.01 5.33
CA ALA A 91 -10.00 -6.75 5.23
C ALA A 91 -11.24 -6.78 6.13
N THR A 92 -11.55 -5.68 6.80
CA THR A 92 -12.74 -5.58 7.64
C THR A 92 -14.01 -5.38 6.81
N GLU A 93 -15.15 -5.76 7.37
CA GLU A 93 -16.47 -5.48 6.76
C GLU A 93 -16.85 -3.99 6.84
N VAL A 94 -16.26 -3.26 7.82
CA VAL A 94 -16.52 -1.83 8.03
C VAL A 94 -15.86 -0.98 6.94
N ASP A 95 -14.66 -1.37 6.52
CA ASP A 95 -13.89 -0.68 5.48
C ASP A 95 -12.96 -1.67 4.78
N GLN A 96 -13.10 -1.82 3.46
CA GLN A 96 -12.30 -2.72 2.62
C GLN A 96 -10.80 -2.36 2.56
N PHE A 97 -10.44 -1.16 3.05
CA PHE A 97 -9.07 -0.66 3.12
C PHE A 97 -8.55 -0.57 4.56
N LEU A 98 -9.35 -1.06 5.53
CA LEU A 98 -8.90 -1.36 6.88
C LEU A 98 -8.65 -2.87 6.97
N TYR A 99 -7.43 -3.26 7.31
CA TYR A 99 -7.02 -4.65 7.45
C TYR A 99 -6.70 -4.96 8.90
N VAL A 100 -7.02 -6.17 9.34
CA VAL A 100 -6.69 -6.65 10.68
C VAL A 100 -5.93 -7.97 10.60
N LEU A 101 -4.99 -8.14 11.53
CA LEU A 101 -4.33 -9.39 11.83
C LEU A 101 -4.53 -9.66 13.32
N GLN A 102 -5.12 -10.80 13.64
CA GLN A 102 -5.34 -11.23 15.01
C GLN A 102 -4.71 -12.61 15.22
N SER A 103 -3.81 -12.69 16.19
CA SER A 103 -3.28 -13.93 16.73
C SER A 103 -3.53 -13.99 18.23
N GLU A 104 -3.16 -15.10 18.87
CA GLU A 104 -3.25 -15.21 20.33
C GLU A 104 -2.37 -14.18 21.06
N MET A 105 -1.26 -13.77 20.44
CA MET A 105 -0.26 -12.89 21.08
C MET A 105 -0.32 -11.43 20.62
N ALA A 106 -0.89 -11.16 19.43
CA ALA A 106 -0.88 -9.83 18.86
C ALA A 106 -2.17 -9.51 18.10
N PHE A 107 -2.59 -8.26 18.19
CA PHE A 107 -3.59 -7.65 17.33
C PHE A 107 -2.93 -6.48 16.60
N MET A 108 -3.14 -6.41 15.29
CA MET A 108 -2.70 -5.31 14.44
C MET A 108 -3.85 -4.86 13.53
N ALA A 109 -4.01 -3.55 13.39
CA ALA A 109 -4.88 -2.94 12.39
C ALA A 109 -4.06 -2.03 11.45
N ILE A 110 -4.40 -2.03 10.17
CA ILE A 110 -3.75 -1.24 9.13
C ILE A 110 -4.82 -0.47 8.37
N TRP A 111 -4.80 0.84 8.51
CA TRP A 111 -5.61 1.75 7.71
C TRP A 111 -4.81 2.26 6.51
N ILE A 112 -5.40 2.27 5.32
CA ILE A 112 -4.67 2.52 4.06
C ILE A 112 -5.39 3.58 3.22
N HIS A 113 -4.69 4.66 2.91
CA HIS A 113 -5.19 5.73 2.05
C HIS A 113 -4.18 6.07 0.95
N ILE A 114 -4.48 5.58 -0.23
CA ILE A 114 -3.70 5.68 -1.46
C ILE A 114 -2.32 5.04 -1.29
N VAL A 115 -1.34 5.80 -0.82
CA VAL A 115 0.03 5.34 -0.55
C VAL A 115 0.39 5.45 0.93
N ASP A 116 -0.46 6.09 1.72
CA ASP A 116 -0.27 6.32 3.15
C ASP A 116 -0.89 5.19 3.96
N PHE A 117 -0.21 4.83 5.04
CA PHE A 117 -0.58 3.76 5.95
C PHE A 117 -0.57 4.30 7.37
N VAL A 118 -1.52 3.82 8.17
CA VAL A 118 -1.49 3.96 9.64
C VAL A 118 -1.61 2.57 10.22
N VAL A 119 -0.55 2.10 10.89
CA VAL A 119 -0.53 0.81 11.58
C VAL A 119 -0.72 1.02 13.05
N THR A 120 -1.60 0.22 13.65
CA THR A 120 -1.77 0.16 15.11
C THR A 120 -1.65 -1.25 15.60
N SER A 121 -1.02 -1.44 16.76
CA SER A 121 -0.78 -2.78 17.30
C SER A 121 -0.59 -2.75 18.81
N ASN A 122 -1.00 -3.83 19.48
CA ASN A 122 -0.65 -4.05 20.89
C ASN A 122 0.77 -4.61 21.08
N SER A 123 1.46 -4.98 20.00
CA SER A 123 2.81 -5.55 20.00
C SER A 123 3.74 -4.78 19.07
N PRO A 124 4.74 -4.05 19.61
CA PRO A 124 5.77 -3.38 18.81
C PRO A 124 6.60 -4.35 17.96
N GLU A 125 6.85 -5.56 18.48
CA GLU A 125 7.58 -6.60 17.76
C GLU A 125 6.81 -7.04 16.51
N ALA A 126 5.48 -7.21 16.61
CA ALA A 126 4.66 -7.53 15.46
C ALA A 126 4.74 -6.44 14.38
N VAL A 127 4.75 -5.15 14.77
CA VAL A 127 4.92 -4.03 13.83
C VAL A 127 6.28 -4.07 13.15
N SER A 128 7.35 -4.35 13.89
CA SER A 128 8.69 -4.49 13.33
C SER A 128 8.79 -5.65 12.32
N ASN A 129 8.20 -6.80 12.65
CA ASN A 129 8.15 -7.96 11.76
C ASN A 129 7.34 -7.70 10.50
N PHE A 130 6.17 -7.06 10.65
CA PHE A 130 5.36 -6.62 9.51
C PHE A 130 6.12 -5.64 8.62
N ARG A 131 6.80 -4.66 9.23
CA ARG A 131 7.70 -3.72 8.56
C ARG A 131 8.74 -4.49 7.74
N ASN A 132 9.47 -5.42 8.33
CA ASN A 132 10.50 -6.17 7.60
C ASN A 132 9.92 -7.05 6.47
N ALA A 133 8.76 -7.66 6.68
CA ALA A 133 8.09 -8.49 5.67
C ALA A 133 7.62 -7.65 4.46
N LEU A 134 7.00 -6.49 4.72
CA LEU A 134 6.60 -5.56 3.67
C LEU A 134 7.81 -5.05 2.88
N TYR A 135 8.95 -4.88 3.55
CA TYR A 135 10.21 -4.45 2.94
C TYR A 135 10.79 -5.50 2.01
N ALA A 136 10.72 -6.77 2.38
CA ALA A 136 11.15 -7.86 1.51
C ALA A 136 10.29 -7.98 0.24
N GLU A 137 8.99 -7.73 0.34
CA GLU A 137 8.04 -7.83 -0.78
C GLU A 137 8.10 -6.62 -1.73
N LEU A 138 8.31 -5.40 -1.19
CA LEU A 138 8.25 -4.16 -1.96
C LEU A 138 9.62 -3.49 -2.19
N GLY A 139 10.69 -3.94 -1.52
CA GLY A 139 12.05 -3.41 -1.68
C GLY A 139 12.24 -1.96 -1.21
N ILE A 140 11.48 -1.53 -0.19
CA ILE A 140 11.39 -0.14 0.25
C ILE A 140 12.61 0.24 1.12
N LYS A 141 12.95 1.54 1.21
CA LYS A 141 13.76 2.15 2.28
C LYS A 141 12.84 3.12 3.06
N TRP A 142 12.83 3.04 4.39
CA TRP A 142 12.07 3.95 5.24
C TRP A 142 12.66 5.36 5.12
N SER A 143 11.82 6.36 4.89
CA SER A 143 12.11 7.71 5.35
C SER A 143 11.70 7.77 6.81
N ASP A 144 12.67 7.72 7.72
CA ASP A 144 12.43 8.09 9.11
C ASP A 144 12.15 9.60 9.11
N VAL A 145 10.88 9.98 8.99
CA VAL A 145 10.47 11.36 9.26
C VAL A 145 10.37 11.48 10.78
N MET A 146 11.47 12.00 11.33
CA MET A 146 11.59 12.46 12.71
C MET A 146 10.96 13.85 12.85
#